data_AF-A0AAU8JJD7-F1
#
_entry.id   AF-A0AAU8JJD7-F1
#
_cell.length_a   1.000
_cell.length_b   1.000
_cell.length_c   1.000
_cell.angle_alpha   90.00
_cell.angle_beta   90.00
_cell.angle_gamma   90.00
#
_symmetry.space_group_name_H-M   'P 1'
#
loop_
_entity.id
_entity.type
_entity.pdbx_description
1 polymer ?
#
loop_
_entity_poly.entity_id
_entity_poly.type
_entity_poly.pdbx_seq_one_letter_code
_entity_poly.pdbx_strand_id
1 'polypeptide(L)'
;MPYITPLERFAIAKGRQEGLAEGRQEGILEKGRESVIEILETRFDSVPESLVETINQINNEGVLKILHKRAITIASLGEFQEFMHQQLSELAAENPEQTD
;
A
#
# COMPACT_ATOMS: atom_id res chain seq x y z
N MET A 1 -23.67 38.67 3.05
CA MET A 1 -22.63 37.80 2.46
C MET A 1 -21.68 37.40 3.59
N PRO A 2 -21.43 36.11 3.84
CA PRO A 2 -20.51 35.70 4.91
C PRO A 2 -19.08 36.15 4.58
N TYR A 3 -18.45 36.88 5.51
CA TYR A 3 -17.07 37.35 5.36
C TYR A 3 -16.13 36.24 5.81
N ILE A 4 -15.59 35.49 4.85
CA ILE A 4 -14.46 34.60 5.12
C ILE A 4 -13.25 35.49 5.36
N THR A 5 -12.65 35.37 6.54
CA THR A 5 -11.41 36.04 6.92
C THR A 5 -10.25 35.49 6.08
N PRO A 6 -9.16 36.27 5.88
CA PRO A 6 -7.97 35.76 5.20
C PRO A 6 -7.46 34.45 5.81
N LEU A 7 -7.50 34.33 7.14
CA LEU A 7 -7.09 33.12 7.86
C LEU A 7 -7.95 31.90 7.52
N GLU A 8 -9.28 32.05 7.48
CA GLU A 8 -10.19 30.98 7.07
C GLU A 8 -9.96 30.57 5.60
N ARG A 9 -9.67 31.53 4.72
CA ARG A 9 -9.27 31.24 3.33
C ARG A 9 -7.99 30.40 3.27
N PHE A 10 -6.98 30.73 4.07
CA PHE A 10 -5.74 29.94 4.15
C PHE A 10 -5.97 28.56 4.75
N ALA A 11 -6.78 28.45 5.81
CA ALA A 11 -7.10 27.18 6.45
C ALA A 11 -7.85 26.24 5.49
N ILE A 12 -8.83 26.74 4.74
CA ILE A 12 -9.56 25.97 3.71
C ILE A 12 -8.62 25.55 2.59
N ALA A 13 -7.77 26.46 2.10
CA ALA A 13 -6.82 26.14 1.04
C ALA A 13 -5.81 25.06 1.44
N LYS A 14 -5.27 25.17 2.66
CA LYS A 14 -4.32 24.22 3.24
C LYS A 14 -4.98 22.86 3.48
N GLY A 15 -6.16 22.82 4.12
CA GLY A 15 -6.90 21.58 4.36
C GLY A 15 -7.29 20.87 3.06
N ARG A 16 -7.63 21.62 2.00
CA ARG A 16 -7.87 21.03 0.68
C ARG A 16 -6.61 20.43 0.07
N GLN A 17 -5.45 21.07 0.25
CA GLN A 17 -4.18 20.58 -0.26
C GLN A 17 -3.71 19.32 0.48
N GLU A 18 -3.83 19.30 1.81
CA GLU A 18 -3.51 18.14 2.66
C GLU A 18 -4.43 16.96 2.33
N GLY A 19 -5.75 17.17 2.28
CA GLY A 19 -6.69 16.11 1.92
C GLY A 19 -6.50 15.54 0.50
N LEU A 20 -6.08 16.36 -0.47
CA LEU A 20 -5.74 15.88 -1.81
C LEU A 20 -4.43 15.07 -1.83
N ALA A 21 -3.48 15.39 -0.95
CA ALA A 21 -2.23 14.64 -0.86
C ALA A 21 -2.45 13.28 -0.18
N GLU A 22 -3.18 13.26 0.94
CA GLU A 22 -3.55 12.04 1.67
C GLU A 22 -4.38 11.09 0.79
N GLY A 23 -5.45 11.59 0.17
CA GLY A 23 -6.30 10.75 -0.69
C GLY A 23 -5.56 10.20 -1.92
N ARG A 24 -4.55 10.92 -2.45
CA ARG A 24 -3.71 10.38 -3.52
C ARG A 24 -2.83 9.24 -3.00
N GLN A 25 -2.24 9.39 -1.82
CA GLN A 25 -1.37 8.36 -1.25
C GLN A 25 -2.16 7.08 -0.94
N GLU A 26 -3.34 7.22 -0.34
CA GLU A 26 -4.25 6.10 -0.07
C GLU A 26 -4.67 5.41 -1.37
N GLY A 27 -5.05 6.17 -2.40
CA GLY A 27 -5.42 5.60 -3.70
C GLY A 27 -4.28 4.85 -4.40
N ILE A 28 -3.03 5.28 -4.22
CA ILE A 28 -1.86 4.55 -4.76
C ILE A 28 -1.67 3.22 -4.03
N LEU A 29 -1.83 3.20 -2.70
CA LEU A 29 -1.71 1.98 -1.90
C LEU A 29 -2.85 1.01 -2.21
N GLU A 30 -4.08 1.48 -2.26
CA GLU A 30 -5.26 0.68 -2.60
C GLU A 30 -5.11 0.03 -3.97
N LYS A 31 -4.78 0.83 -4.99
CA LYS A 31 -4.52 0.32 -6.34
C LYS A 31 -3.37 -0.67 -6.37
N GLY A 32 -2.31 -0.42 -5.60
CA GLY A 32 -1.18 -1.34 -5.49
C GLY A 32 -1.58 -2.71 -4.95
N ARG A 33 -2.44 -2.74 -3.91
CA ARG A 33 -2.99 -3.99 -3.34
C ARG A 33 -3.88 -4.71 -4.35
N GLU A 34 -4.82 -3.97 -4.94
CA GLU A 34 -5.76 -4.49 -5.95
C GLU A 34 -5.01 -5.14 -7.12
N SER A 35 -4.00 -4.45 -7.68
CA SER A 35 -3.22 -4.99 -8.80
C SER A 35 -2.45 -6.27 -8.44
N VAL A 36 -1.96 -6.39 -7.19
CA VAL A 36 -1.30 -7.64 -6.75
C VAL A 36 -2.33 -8.77 -6.68
N ILE A 37 -3.48 -8.52 -6.08
CA ILE A 37 -4.56 -9.51 -5.92
C ILE A 37 -5.06 -9.96 -7.30
N GLU A 38 -5.35 -9.02 -8.20
CA GLU A 38 -5.85 -9.30 -9.56
C GLU A 38 -4.88 -10.21 -10.35
N ILE A 39 -3.56 -9.98 -10.23
CA ILE A 39 -2.57 -10.86 -10.87
C ILE A 39 -2.59 -12.26 -10.27
N LEU A 40 -2.69 -12.37 -8.95
CA LEU A 40 -2.74 -13.67 -8.27
C LEU A 40 -4.01 -14.43 -8.64
N GLU A 41 -5.16 -13.76 -8.70
CA GLU A 41 -6.44 -14.34 -9.14
C GLU A 41 -6.36 -14.79 -10.60
N THR A 42 -5.78 -13.96 -11.48
CA THR A 42 -5.62 -14.29 -12.90
C THR A 42 -4.70 -15.49 -13.13
N ARG A 43 -3.66 -15.67 -12.30
CA ARG A 43 -2.67 -16.73 -12.49
C ARG A 43 -2.99 -18.03 -11.79
N PHE A 44 -3.67 -17.97 -10.65
CA PHE A 44 -3.88 -19.12 -9.78
C PHE A 44 -5.35 -19.50 -9.59
N ASP A 45 -6.30 -18.78 -10.21
CA ASP A 45 -7.77 -18.94 -10.17
C ASP A 45 -8.41 -18.81 -8.77
N SER A 46 -7.70 -19.14 -7.71
CA SER A 46 -8.16 -19.12 -6.33
C SER A 46 -7.07 -18.58 -5.42
N VAL A 47 -7.27 -17.37 -4.91
CA VAL A 47 -6.39 -16.75 -3.91
C VAL A 47 -7.00 -16.96 -2.52
N PRO A 48 -6.26 -17.51 -1.54
CA PRO A 48 -6.79 -17.68 -0.19
C PRO A 48 -7.07 -16.32 0.46
N GLU A 49 -8.20 -16.20 1.15
CA GLU A 49 -8.64 -14.95 1.80
C GLU A 49 -7.60 -14.43 2.80
N SER A 50 -6.92 -15.32 3.52
CA SER A 50 -5.84 -14.97 4.44
C SER A 50 -4.66 -14.24 3.76
N LEU A 51 -4.38 -14.56 2.48
CA LEU A 51 -3.37 -13.87 1.69
C LEU A 51 -3.85 -12.48 1.27
N VAL A 52 -5.11 -12.36 0.87
CA VAL A 52 -5.74 -11.08 0.54
C VAL A 52 -5.72 -10.14 1.75
N GLU A 53 -6.10 -10.64 2.93
CA GLU A 53 -6.04 -9.87 4.19
C GLU A 53 -4.61 -9.40 4.48
N THR A 54 -3.62 -10.27 4.30
CA THR A 54 -2.22 -9.91 4.54
C THR A 54 -1.75 -8.82 3.57
N ILE A 55 -2.10 -8.90 2.28
CA ILE A 55 -1.77 -7.87 1.28
C ILE A 55 -2.45 -6.54 1.63
N ASN A 56 -3.70 -6.58 2.10
CA ASN A 56 -4.45 -5.39 2.49
C ASN A 56 -3.86 -4.65 3.70
N GLN A 57 -3.11 -5.35 4.56
CA GLN A 57 -2.39 -4.73 5.69
C GLN A 57 -1.09 -4.03 5.27
N ILE A 58 -0.62 -4.20 4.03
CA ILE A 58 0.63 -3.61 3.55
C ILE A 58 0.40 -2.12 3.25
N ASN A 59 0.99 -1.25 4.07
CA ASN A 59 0.96 0.21 3.91
C ASN A 59 2.20 0.78 3.20
N ASN A 60 3.05 -0.08 2.64
CA ASN A 60 4.28 0.32 1.97
C ASN A 60 4.17 0.15 0.44
N GLU A 61 4.18 1.27 -0.28
CA GLU A 61 4.12 1.29 -1.75
C GLU A 61 5.30 0.56 -2.41
N GLY A 62 6.50 0.67 -1.84
CA GLY A 62 7.70 -0.01 -2.33
C GLY A 62 7.55 -1.53 -2.31
N VAL A 63 7.07 -2.06 -1.18
CA VAL A 63 6.78 -3.49 -1.01
C VAL A 63 5.70 -3.93 -2.00
N LEU A 64 4.59 -3.19 -2.12
CA LEU A 64 3.53 -3.50 -3.08
C LEU A 64 4.04 -3.56 -4.53
N LYS A 65 4.94 -2.64 -4.94
CA LYS A 65 5.56 -2.68 -6.27
C LYS A 65 6.44 -3.92 -6.49
N ILE A 66 7.19 -4.33 -5.47
CA ILE A 66 8.03 -5.53 -5.53
C ILE A 66 7.15 -6.78 -5.62
N LEU A 67 6.13 -6.87 -4.76
CA LEU A 67 5.16 -7.96 -4.78
C LEU A 67 4.43 -8.06 -6.12
N HIS A 68 4.01 -6.93 -6.70
CA HIS A 68 3.37 -6.90 -8.01
C HIS A 68 4.26 -7.50 -9.10
N LYS A 69 5.54 -7.09 -9.18
CA LYS A 69 6.49 -7.68 -10.14
C LYS A 69 6.70 -9.17 -9.89
N ARG A 70 6.76 -9.57 -8.62
CA ARG A 70 6.97 -10.98 -8.24
C ARG A 70 5.76 -11.84 -8.55
N ALA A 71 4.55 -11.33 -8.33
CA ALA A 71 3.28 -12.02 -8.61
C ALA A 71 3.18 -12.47 -10.08
N ILE A 72 3.79 -11.75 -11.03
CA ILE A 72 3.80 -12.10 -12.45
C ILE A 72 4.72 -13.30 -12.75
N THR A 73 5.82 -13.45 -12.00
CA THR A 73 6.93 -14.36 -12.35
C THR A 73 6.98 -15.61 -11.46
N ILE A 74 6.34 -15.59 -10.30
CA ILE A 74 6.42 -16.67 -9.30
C ILE A 74 5.73 -17.96 -9.77
N ALA A 75 6.23 -19.12 -9.35
CA ALA A 75 5.72 -20.40 -9.84
C ALA A 75 4.46 -20.88 -9.08
N SER A 76 4.29 -20.47 -7.82
CA SER A 76 3.19 -20.91 -6.96
C SER A 76 2.76 -19.86 -5.93
N LEU A 77 1.56 -20.03 -5.37
CA LEU A 77 1.09 -19.22 -4.24
C LEU A 77 1.94 -19.42 -2.98
N GLY A 78 2.41 -20.64 -2.72
CA GLY A 78 3.24 -20.92 -1.55
C GLY A 78 4.55 -20.13 -1.57
N GLU A 79 5.26 -20.15 -2.69
CA GLU A 79 6.47 -19.33 -2.87
C GLU A 79 6.18 -17.84 -2.73
N PHE A 80 5.01 -17.39 -3.18
CA PHE A 80 4.61 -15.99 -3.05
C PHE A 80 4.40 -15.59 -1.59
N GLN A 81 3.77 -16.44 -0.79
CA GLN A 81 3.58 -16.20 0.64
C GLN A 81 4.92 -16.12 1.38
N GLU A 82 5.86 -17.02 1.08
CA GLU A 82 7.21 -16.97 1.68
C GLU A 82 7.94 -15.69 1.29
N PHE A 83 7.91 -15.32 0.00
CA PHE A 83 8.53 -14.09 -0.48
C PHE A 83 7.93 -12.85 0.18
N MET A 84 6.61 -12.78 0.32
CA MET A 84 5.92 -11.69 1.00
C MET A 84 6.33 -11.60 2.47
N HIS A 85 6.40 -12.73 3.18
CA HIS A 85 6.84 -12.75 4.58
C HIS A 85 8.28 -12.27 4.72
N GLN A 86 9.17 -12.67 3.79
CA GLN A 86 10.54 -12.19 3.75
C GLN A 86 10.60 -10.67 3.55
N GLN A 87 9.87 -10.12 2.60
CA GLN A 87 9.85 -8.66 2.37
C GLN A 87 9.31 -7.89 3.59
N LEU A 88 8.31 -8.43 4.28
CA LEU A 88 7.77 -7.81 5.49
C LEU A 88 8.76 -7.88 6.65
N SER A 89 9.52 -8.97 6.77
CA SER A 89 10.58 -9.13 7.75
C SER A 89 11.80 -8.26 7.46
N GLU A 90 12.18 -8.08 6.20
CA GLU A 90 13.28 -7.19 5.79
C GLU A 90 12.95 -5.73 6.15
N LEU A 91 11.69 -5.32 5.95
CA LEU A 91 11.21 -4.01 6.37
C LEU A 91 11.29 -3.79 7.89
N ALA A 92 11.08 -4.85 8.68
CA ALA A 92 11.24 -4.80 10.14
C ALA A 92 12.72 -4.80 10.57
N ALA A 93 13.61 -5.37 9.76
CA ALA A 93 15.04 -5.48 10.04
C ALA A 93 15.84 -4.24 9.62
N GLU A 94 15.34 -3.42 8.69
CA GLU A 94 15.97 -2.16 8.28
C GLU A 94 15.82 -1.01 9.29
N ASN A 95 15.12 -1.23 10.42
CA ASN A 95 14.95 -0.21 11.47
C ASN A 95 15.55 -0.59 12.84
N PRO A 96 16.87 -0.83 12.97
CA PRO A 96 17.52 -0.98 14.27
C PRO A 96 18.01 0.35 14.89
N GLU A 97 17.97 1.49 14.18
CA GLU A 97 18.63 2.75 14.61
C GLU A 97 17.69 3.91 14.97
N GLN A 98 16.54 3.63 15.61
CA GLN A 98 15.77 4.68 16.29
C GLN A 98 15.36 4.24 17.70
N THR A 99 16.35 3.85 18.52
CA THR A 99 16.22 3.85 19.98
C THR A 99 17.60 4.15 20.59
N ASP A 100 17.97 5.43 20.62
CA ASP A 100 18.56 6.14 21.77
C ASP A 100 18.53 7.65 21.50
#